data_AF-A0A4U2ADZ1-F1
#
_entry.id   AF-A0A4U2ADZ1-F1
#
_cell.length_a   1.000
_cell.length_b   1.000
_cell.length_c   1.000
_cell.angle_alpha   90.00
_cell.angle_beta   90.00
_cell.angle_gamma   90.00
#
_symmetry.space_group_name_H-M   'P 1'
#
loop_
_entity.id
_entity.type
_entity.pdbx_description
1 polymer ?
#
loop_
_entity_poly.entity_id
_entity_poly.type
_entity_poly.pdbx_seq_one_letter_code
_entity_poly.pdbx_strand_id
1 'polypeptide(L)'
;MNYLTRPLLVLLTTGTMSLYANAETHTFQLTSDIDKKHFFSYQITEVAFSPSSLTLAVDPKSDSFRDATTQLLVETDIPSSDQSTRFQLFMTGNTAQCFNIDKQALPTPADLVDVTVADQPLTSSNPVLMDFNITSDDLKGGEYDVILSFGALPTGSNLCQGQLSVLAELSL
;
A
#
# COMPACT_ATOMS: atom_id res chain seq x y z
N MET A 1 -30.72 87.62 -72.23
CA MET A 1 -31.02 86.37 -71.49
C MET A 1 -29.73 85.58 -71.38
N ASN A 2 -29.21 85.52 -70.15
CA ASN A 2 -28.07 84.71 -69.70
C ASN A 2 -28.37 83.21 -69.84
N TYR A 3 -27.35 82.36 -69.95
CA TYR A 3 -27.03 81.18 -69.12
C TYR A 3 -25.77 80.53 -69.73
N LEU A 4 -24.60 80.73 -69.12
CA LEU A 4 -23.97 79.93 -68.06
C LEU A 4 -23.22 78.69 -68.58
N THR A 5 -21.90 78.75 -68.38
CA THR A 5 -20.92 77.68 -68.39
C THR A 5 -21.24 76.58 -67.37
N ARG A 6 -20.89 75.33 -67.67
CA ARG A 6 -20.59 74.32 -66.65
C ARG A 6 -19.53 73.31 -67.14
N PRO A 7 -18.40 73.14 -66.43
CA PRO A 7 -17.41 72.12 -66.74
C PRO A 7 -17.85 70.76 -66.18
N LEU A 8 -17.48 69.69 -66.88
CA LEU A 8 -17.67 68.31 -66.43
C LEU A 8 -16.72 68.05 -65.25
N LEU A 9 -17.26 67.85 -64.05
CA LEU A 9 -16.49 67.41 -62.88
C LEU A 9 -16.41 65.87 -62.92
N VAL A 10 -15.25 65.33 -63.31
CA VAL A 10 -14.99 63.89 -63.25
C VAL A 10 -14.65 63.52 -61.80
N LEU A 11 -15.57 62.81 -61.14
CA LEU A 11 -15.40 62.30 -59.79
C LEU A 11 -14.56 61.00 -59.87
N LEU A 12 -13.26 61.06 -59.53
CA LEU A 12 -12.44 59.87 -59.35
C LEU A 12 -12.86 59.17 -58.04
N THR A 13 -13.58 58.07 -58.18
CA THR A 13 -13.83 57.11 -57.09
C THR A 13 -12.62 56.21 -56.95
N THR A 14 -11.69 56.58 -56.07
CA THR A 14 -10.60 55.69 -55.63
C THR A 14 -11.21 54.57 -54.79
N GLY A 15 -11.43 53.41 -55.40
CA GLY A 15 -11.86 52.21 -54.69
C GLY A 15 -10.81 51.79 -53.66
N THR A 16 -11.20 51.76 -52.40
CA THR A 16 -10.41 51.16 -51.32
C THR A 16 -10.42 49.65 -51.51
N MET A 17 -9.30 49.05 -51.94
CA MET A 17 -9.13 47.59 -51.88
C MET A 17 -8.93 47.18 -50.41
N SER A 18 -9.94 46.58 -49.80
CA SER A 18 -9.81 45.92 -48.50
C SER A 18 -9.05 44.61 -48.68
N LEU A 19 -7.82 44.53 -48.17
CA LEU A 19 -7.07 43.29 -48.04
C LEU A 19 -7.63 42.50 -46.86
N TYR A 20 -8.37 41.43 -47.14
CA TYR A 20 -8.78 40.47 -46.12
C TYR A 20 -7.61 39.52 -45.86
N ALA A 21 -6.96 39.66 -44.70
CA ALA A 21 -6.03 38.65 -44.20
C ALA A 21 -6.84 37.53 -43.56
N ASN A 22 -6.89 36.36 -44.20
CA ASN A 22 -7.45 35.17 -43.57
C ASN A 22 -6.46 34.69 -42.51
N ALA A 23 -6.84 34.80 -41.24
CA ALA A 23 -6.09 34.22 -40.13
C ALA A 23 -6.44 32.73 -40.05
N GLU A 24 -5.50 31.88 -40.42
CA GLU A 24 -5.64 30.43 -40.33
C GLU A 24 -5.19 29.97 -38.94
N THR A 25 -6.10 29.38 -38.17
CA THR A 25 -5.78 28.83 -36.85
C THR A 25 -5.45 27.35 -37.01
N HIS A 26 -4.22 26.98 -36.69
CA HIS A 26 -3.81 25.57 -36.59
C HIS A 26 -3.81 25.14 -35.14
N THR A 27 -4.59 24.10 -34.84
CA THR A 27 -4.65 23.51 -33.50
C THR A 27 -3.92 22.17 -33.53
N PHE A 28 -2.97 22.00 -32.61
CA PHE A 28 -2.28 20.73 -32.42
C PHE A 28 -2.74 20.14 -31.08
N GLN A 29 -3.28 18.92 -31.12
CA GLN A 29 -3.66 18.17 -29.93
C GLN A 29 -2.42 17.49 -29.36
N LEU A 30 -2.01 17.88 -28.15
CA LEU A 30 -1.04 17.12 -27.37
C LEU A 30 -1.76 16.04 -26.57
N THR A 31 -1.31 14.81 -26.71
CA THR A 31 -1.68 13.70 -25.84
C THR A 31 -0.39 13.09 -25.31
N SER A 32 -0.34 12.83 -24.01
CA SER A 32 0.78 12.17 -23.35
C SER A 32 0.29 10.89 -22.69
N ASP A 33 1.11 9.85 -22.76
CA ASP A 33 0.95 8.60 -22.02
C ASP A 33 2.14 8.48 -21.05
N ILE A 34 1.86 8.39 -19.75
CA ILE A 34 2.89 8.30 -18.72
C ILE A 34 2.90 6.87 -18.20
N ASP A 35 3.99 6.15 -18.49
CA ASP A 35 4.26 4.86 -17.86
C ASP A 35 4.67 5.06 -16.40
N LYS A 36 3.66 4.98 -15.51
CA LYS A 36 3.82 5.20 -14.07
C LYS A 36 4.78 4.21 -13.40
N LYS A 37 5.04 3.04 -14.00
CA LYS A 37 5.92 1.99 -13.45
C LYS A 37 7.36 2.47 -13.25
N HIS A 38 7.78 3.49 -13.98
CA HIS A 38 9.14 4.04 -13.92
C HIS A 38 9.22 5.42 -13.26
N PHE A 39 8.07 5.99 -12.87
CA PHE A 39 7.98 7.37 -12.38
C PHE A 39 7.80 7.47 -10.86
N PHE A 40 7.19 6.46 -10.24
CA PHE A 40 6.92 6.47 -8.81
C PHE A 40 7.73 5.38 -8.11
N SER A 41 8.58 5.81 -7.17
CA SER A 41 9.21 4.91 -6.21
C SER A 41 8.22 4.61 -5.10
N TYR A 42 7.18 3.83 -5.39
CA TYR A 42 6.22 3.42 -4.38
C TYR A 42 6.90 2.67 -3.24
N GLN A 43 6.42 2.87 -2.02
CA GLN A 43 6.98 2.29 -0.81
C GLN A 43 5.88 1.85 0.15
N ILE A 44 6.20 0.82 0.93
CA ILE A 44 5.52 0.54 2.18
C ILE A 44 6.05 1.54 3.20
N THR A 45 5.18 2.36 3.75
CA THR A 45 5.52 3.44 4.69
C THR A 45 5.47 2.95 6.14
N GLU A 46 4.62 1.97 6.43
CA GLU A 46 4.50 1.39 7.77
C GLU A 46 4.14 -0.10 7.74
N VAL A 47 4.68 -0.85 8.69
CA VAL A 47 4.29 -2.23 9.01
C VAL A 47 4.19 -2.34 10.53
N ALA A 48 3.00 -2.58 11.06
CA ALA A 48 2.75 -2.56 12.49
C ALA A 48 1.77 -3.66 12.94
N PHE A 49 1.86 -4.05 14.21
CA PHE A 49 0.87 -4.91 14.84
C PHE A 49 -0.05 -4.11 15.77
N SER A 50 -1.35 -4.41 15.76
CA SER A 50 -2.35 -3.80 16.63
C SER A 50 -3.27 -4.87 17.27
N PRO A 51 -3.16 -5.12 18.58
CA PRO A 51 -2.18 -4.56 19.51
C PRO A 51 -0.76 -5.09 19.24
N SER A 52 0.26 -4.28 19.56
CA SER A 52 1.68 -4.64 19.40
C SER A 52 2.23 -5.58 20.47
N SER A 53 1.44 -5.86 21.52
CA SER A 53 1.76 -6.82 22.56
C SER A 53 0.51 -7.57 22.99
N LEU A 54 0.68 -8.85 23.34
CA LEU A 54 -0.40 -9.74 23.75
C LEU A 54 -0.05 -10.37 25.10
N THR A 55 -1.04 -10.44 25.99
CA THR A 55 -0.97 -11.25 27.21
C THR A 55 -1.75 -12.53 26.95
N LEU A 56 -1.07 -13.67 26.99
CA LEU A 56 -1.64 -14.98 26.68
C LEU A 56 -2.30 -15.61 27.90
N ALA A 57 -3.47 -16.22 27.68
CA ALA A 57 -4.15 -17.00 28.71
C ALA A 57 -3.78 -18.49 28.56
N VAL A 58 -3.47 -19.15 29.67
CA VAL A 58 -3.22 -20.60 29.68
C VAL A 58 -4.56 -21.35 29.57
N ASP A 59 -4.58 -22.42 28.77
CA ASP A 59 -5.64 -23.42 28.80
C ASP A 59 -5.18 -24.64 29.62
N PRO A 60 -5.74 -24.83 30.84
CA PRO A 60 -5.31 -25.91 31.73
C PRO A 60 -5.74 -27.31 31.26
N LYS A 61 -6.52 -27.43 30.18
CA LYS A 61 -6.92 -28.73 29.63
C LYS A 61 -5.92 -29.28 28.63
N SER A 62 -5.23 -28.40 27.90
CA SER A 62 -4.27 -28.75 26.85
C SER A 62 -2.82 -28.48 27.25
N ASP A 63 -2.59 -27.97 28.46
CA ASP A 63 -1.28 -27.49 28.93
C ASP A 63 -0.62 -26.55 27.89
N SER A 64 -1.41 -25.72 27.21
CA SER A 64 -0.98 -24.77 26.16
C SER A 64 -1.47 -23.36 26.49
N PHE A 65 -1.03 -22.37 25.71
CA PHE A 65 -1.76 -21.10 25.65
C PHE A 65 -3.02 -21.27 24.78
N ARG A 66 -4.04 -20.45 25.04
CA ARG A 66 -5.14 -20.25 24.10
C ARG A 66 -4.61 -19.49 22.89
N ASP A 67 -5.20 -19.76 21.73
CA ASP A 67 -4.95 -18.99 20.53
C ASP A 67 -5.20 -17.50 20.80
N ALA A 68 -4.35 -16.67 20.21
CA ALA A 68 -4.40 -15.23 20.35
C ALA A 68 -4.42 -14.55 18.98
N THR A 69 -5.05 -13.38 18.92
CA THR A 69 -5.21 -12.63 17.68
C THR A 69 -4.66 -11.23 17.84
N THR A 70 -3.96 -10.76 16.82
CA THR A 70 -3.61 -9.35 16.59
C THR A 70 -3.87 -9.01 15.12
N GLN A 71 -3.80 -7.75 14.75
CA GLN A 71 -3.89 -7.31 13.36
C GLN A 71 -2.52 -6.86 12.85
N LEU A 72 -2.21 -7.22 11.61
CA LEU A 72 -1.10 -6.66 10.85
C LEU A 72 -1.62 -5.50 9.99
N LEU A 73 -1.12 -4.30 10.26
CA LEU A 73 -1.34 -3.10 9.47
C LEU A 73 -0.16 -2.88 8.51
N VAL A 74 -0.46 -2.60 7.25
CA VAL A 74 0.50 -2.21 6.22
C VAL A 74 0.01 -0.92 5.57
N GLU A 75 0.79 0.16 5.67
CA GLU A 75 0.50 1.43 5.02
C GLU A 75 1.45 1.68 3.86
N THR A 76 0.99 2.38 2.82
CA THR A 76 1.78 2.65 1.62
C THR A 76 1.49 4.04 1.06
N ASP A 77 2.36 4.49 0.16
CA ASP A 77 2.11 5.67 -0.69
C ASP A 77 1.57 5.30 -2.09
N ILE A 78 1.13 4.04 -2.28
CA ILE A 78 0.62 3.54 -3.55
C ILE A 78 -0.80 4.08 -3.76
N PRO A 79 -1.09 4.78 -4.86
CA PRO A 79 -2.46 5.19 -5.17
C PRO A 79 -3.40 4.00 -5.31
N SER A 80 -4.59 4.11 -4.73
CA SER A 80 -5.68 3.12 -4.81
C SER A 80 -6.06 2.73 -6.24
N SER A 81 -5.85 3.63 -7.20
CA SER A 81 -6.06 3.40 -8.64
C SER A 81 -5.09 2.38 -9.28
N ASP A 82 -3.94 2.11 -8.66
CA ASP A 82 -3.00 1.09 -9.13
C ASP A 82 -3.58 -0.30 -8.87
N GLN A 83 -3.67 -1.18 -9.86
CA GLN A 83 -4.20 -2.55 -9.66
C GLN A 83 -3.12 -3.63 -9.75
N SER A 84 -1.89 -3.27 -10.10
CA SER A 84 -0.80 -4.22 -10.34
C SER A 84 0.04 -4.52 -9.11
N THR A 85 0.13 -3.58 -8.18
CA THR A 85 1.09 -3.68 -7.07
C THR A 85 0.54 -4.56 -5.96
N ARG A 86 1.34 -5.56 -5.57
CA ARG A 86 1.13 -6.48 -4.44
C ARG A 86 2.32 -6.39 -3.49
N PHE A 87 2.32 -7.16 -2.42
CA PHE A 87 3.49 -7.29 -1.55
C PHE A 87 3.68 -8.73 -1.06
N GLN A 88 4.91 -9.07 -0.70
CA GLN A 88 5.26 -10.32 -0.04
C GLN A 88 5.48 -10.07 1.44
N LEU A 89 4.93 -10.94 2.28
CA LEU A 89 5.13 -10.94 3.72
C LEU A 89 6.10 -12.07 4.10
N PHE A 90 7.15 -11.72 4.82
CA PHE A 90 8.19 -12.62 5.30
C PHE A 90 8.17 -12.67 6.83
N MET A 91 8.30 -13.86 7.40
CA MET A 91 8.62 -14.01 8.83
C MET A 91 10.13 -13.96 9.03
N THR A 92 10.60 -12.89 9.64
CA THR A 92 12.02 -12.67 9.92
C THR A 92 12.43 -13.17 11.31
N GLY A 93 11.46 -13.36 12.21
CA GLY A 93 11.71 -13.96 13.52
C GLY A 93 10.45 -14.49 14.18
N ASN A 94 10.56 -15.66 14.81
CA ASN A 94 9.55 -16.22 15.69
C ASN A 94 10.29 -16.93 16.83
N THR A 95 10.25 -16.33 18.01
CA THR A 95 11.02 -16.80 19.16
C THR A 95 10.12 -16.97 20.36
N ALA A 96 10.37 -18.00 21.15
CA ALA A 96 9.70 -18.24 22.41
C ALA A 96 10.67 -18.89 23.41
N GLN A 97 10.58 -18.48 24.67
CA GLN A 97 11.35 -19.05 25.77
C GLN A 97 10.48 -19.10 27.02
N CYS A 98 10.37 -20.29 27.62
CA CYS A 98 9.70 -20.51 28.89
C CYS A 98 10.70 -20.62 30.04
N PHE A 99 10.26 -20.26 31.24
CA PHE A 99 11.04 -20.20 32.46
C PHE A 99 10.27 -20.84 33.61
N ASN A 100 10.98 -21.51 34.51
CA ASN A 100 10.40 -22.04 35.74
C ASN A 100 10.18 -20.94 36.81
N ILE A 101 9.70 -21.34 37.99
CA ILE A 101 9.44 -20.42 39.11
C ILE A 101 10.70 -19.67 39.60
N ASP A 102 11.86 -20.29 39.45
CA ASP A 102 13.18 -19.73 39.78
C ASP A 102 13.79 -18.91 38.64
N LYS A 103 13.04 -18.66 37.55
CA LYS A 103 13.45 -17.94 36.34
C LYS A 103 14.58 -18.61 35.56
N GLN A 104 14.75 -19.92 35.70
CA GLN A 104 15.67 -20.69 34.86
C GLN A 104 14.98 -21.06 33.54
N ALA A 105 15.72 -20.89 32.44
CA ALA A 105 15.23 -21.23 31.10
C ALA A 105 14.94 -22.73 31.00
N LEU A 106 13.75 -23.07 30.52
CA LEU A 106 13.34 -24.44 30.22
C LEU A 106 13.62 -24.77 28.75
N PRO A 107 13.89 -26.05 28.40
CA PRO A 107 13.91 -26.48 27.01
C PRO A 107 12.55 -26.17 26.36
N THR A 108 12.53 -25.20 25.46
CA THR A 108 11.31 -24.72 24.79
C THR A 108 11.29 -25.25 23.36
N PRO A 109 10.19 -25.88 22.90
CA PRO A 109 10.07 -26.36 21.53
C PRO A 109 10.24 -25.22 20.52
N ALA A 110 10.93 -25.48 19.41
CA ALA A 110 11.12 -24.49 18.35
C ALA A 110 9.81 -24.15 17.61
N ASP A 111 8.87 -25.09 17.62
CA ASP A 111 7.52 -25.04 17.05
C ASP A 111 6.46 -24.74 18.12
N LEU A 112 6.84 -24.09 19.23
CA LEU A 112 5.87 -23.72 20.27
C LEU A 112 4.79 -22.75 19.75
N VAL A 113 5.12 -21.92 18.75
CA VAL A 113 4.23 -20.90 18.21
C VAL A 113 4.11 -21.05 16.70
N ASP A 114 2.90 -21.34 16.23
CA ASP A 114 2.53 -21.27 14.83
C ASP A 114 1.82 -19.94 14.55
N VAL A 115 2.08 -19.37 13.38
CA VAL A 115 1.51 -18.07 12.98
C VAL A 115 0.83 -18.20 11.63
N THR A 116 -0.42 -17.74 11.56
CA THR A 116 -1.15 -17.59 10.30
C THR A 116 -1.54 -16.14 10.08
N VAL A 117 -1.43 -15.68 8.85
CA VAL A 117 -1.89 -14.35 8.41
C VAL A 117 -2.90 -14.54 7.29
N ALA A 118 -4.10 -13.99 7.43
CA ALA A 118 -5.20 -14.19 6.46
C ALA A 118 -5.42 -15.68 6.11
N ASP A 119 -5.49 -16.53 7.13
CA ASP A 119 -5.64 -17.99 7.04
C ASP A 119 -4.50 -18.73 6.32
N GLN A 120 -3.40 -18.07 6.00
CA GLN A 120 -2.21 -18.69 5.39
C GLN A 120 -1.08 -18.84 6.41
N PRO A 121 -0.46 -20.02 6.53
CA PRO A 121 0.72 -20.21 7.38
C PRO A 121 1.85 -19.27 6.96
N LEU A 122 2.37 -18.51 7.91
CA LEU A 122 3.54 -17.68 7.71
C LEU A 122 4.74 -18.38 8.34
N THR A 123 5.78 -18.65 7.53
CA THR A 123 7.00 -19.34 7.99
C THR A 123 8.23 -18.63 7.46
N SER A 124 9.39 -18.83 8.08
CA SER A 124 10.64 -18.19 7.64
C SER A 124 11.13 -18.65 6.26
N SER A 125 10.66 -19.80 5.76
CA SER A 125 11.07 -20.35 4.46
C SER A 125 10.13 -19.99 3.30
N ASN A 126 8.87 -19.67 3.59
CA ASN A 126 7.85 -19.44 2.57
C ASN A 126 7.17 -18.08 2.79
N PRO A 127 7.54 -17.04 2.01
CA PRO A 127 6.82 -15.79 2.05
C PRO A 127 5.41 -15.95 1.47
N VAL A 128 4.49 -15.13 1.98
CA VAL A 128 3.10 -15.12 1.53
C VAL A 128 2.89 -13.92 0.60
N LEU A 129 2.33 -14.17 -0.58
CA LEU A 129 1.96 -13.09 -1.51
C LEU A 129 0.58 -12.54 -1.12
N MET A 130 0.52 -11.24 -0.86
CA MET A 130 -0.63 -10.55 -0.28
C MET A 130 -1.15 -9.47 -1.21
N ASP A 131 -2.46 -9.26 -1.17
CA ASP A 131 -3.15 -8.15 -1.84
C ASP A 131 -3.54 -7.10 -0.81
N PHE A 132 -3.26 -5.82 -1.10
CA PHE A 132 -3.80 -4.70 -0.33
C PHE A 132 -5.34 -4.76 -0.34
N ASN A 133 -5.94 -4.76 0.86
CA ASN A 133 -7.38 -4.99 1.04
C ASN A 133 -8.13 -3.78 1.62
N ILE A 134 -7.43 -2.69 1.94
CA ILE A 134 -8.03 -1.44 2.40
C ILE A 134 -7.58 -0.26 1.54
N THR A 135 -8.32 0.84 1.64
CA THR A 135 -7.97 2.12 1.03
C THR A 135 -8.20 3.23 2.06
N SER A 136 -7.19 4.06 2.27
CA SER A 136 -7.24 5.23 3.16
C SER A 136 -6.60 6.42 2.46
N ASP A 137 -7.26 7.57 2.46
CA ASP A 137 -6.77 8.80 1.82
C ASP A 137 -6.31 8.61 0.36
N ASP A 138 -7.09 7.86 -0.42
CA ASP A 138 -6.79 7.46 -1.81
C ASP A 138 -5.52 6.60 -1.99
N LEU A 139 -4.94 6.08 -0.91
CA LEU A 139 -3.78 5.20 -0.90
C LEU A 139 -4.17 3.77 -0.52
N LYS A 140 -3.40 2.80 -1.01
CA LYS A 140 -3.54 1.39 -0.64
C LYS A 140 -3.00 1.14 0.76
N GLY A 141 -3.67 0.24 1.46
CA GLY A 141 -3.15 -0.36 2.67
C GLY A 141 -3.58 -1.82 2.80
N GLY A 142 -3.12 -2.46 3.87
CA GLY A 142 -3.50 -3.81 4.23
C GLY A 142 -3.82 -3.91 5.71
N GLU A 143 -4.89 -4.60 6.05
CA GLU A 143 -5.23 -5.00 7.42
C GLU A 143 -5.55 -6.49 7.42
N TYR A 144 -4.77 -7.28 8.15
CA TYR A 144 -4.91 -8.74 8.15
C TYR A 144 -4.93 -9.29 9.56
N ASP A 145 -5.85 -10.23 9.80
CA ASP A 145 -5.85 -10.99 11.04
C ASP A 145 -4.61 -11.89 11.11
N VAL A 146 -3.94 -11.82 12.26
CA VAL A 146 -2.79 -12.63 12.61
C VAL A 146 -3.18 -13.49 13.79
N ILE A 147 -3.19 -14.80 13.59
CA ILE A 147 -3.52 -15.77 14.63
C ILE A 147 -2.23 -16.46 15.06
N LEU A 148 -2.00 -16.47 16.37
CA LEU A 148 -0.93 -17.21 17.01
C LEU A 148 -1.56 -18.42 17.70
N SER A 149 -1.14 -19.61 17.28
CA SER A 149 -1.54 -20.88 17.88
C SER A 149 -0.36 -21.49 18.62
N PHE A 150 -0.63 -22.15 19.74
CA PHE A 150 0.42 -22.55 20.67
C PHE A 150 0.42 -24.07 20.91
N GLY A 151 1.62 -24.65 20.85
CA GLY A 151 1.88 -26.01 21.27
C GLY A 151 1.84 -26.19 22.80
N ALA A 152 2.14 -27.42 23.24
CA ALA A 152 2.22 -27.74 24.67
C ALA A 152 3.38 -27.01 25.36
N LEU A 153 3.11 -26.46 26.54
CA LEU A 153 4.10 -25.78 27.36
C LEU A 153 5.05 -26.79 28.01
N PRO A 154 6.35 -26.44 28.18
CA PRO A 154 7.26 -27.25 28.95
C PRO A 154 6.76 -27.47 30.39
N THR A 155 6.90 -28.67 30.92
CA THR A 155 6.52 -28.98 32.30
C THR A 155 7.25 -28.07 33.29
N GLY A 156 6.53 -27.48 34.23
CA GLY A 156 7.09 -26.55 35.22
C GLY A 156 7.25 -25.12 34.72
N SER A 157 6.69 -24.78 33.55
CA SER A 157 6.62 -23.40 33.07
C SER A 157 5.82 -22.51 34.03
N ASN A 158 6.40 -21.36 34.36
CA ASN A 158 5.79 -20.31 35.19
C ASN A 158 5.65 -19.00 34.41
N LEU A 159 6.56 -18.73 33.47
CA LEU A 159 6.54 -17.56 32.60
C LEU A 159 7.04 -17.97 31.23
N CYS A 160 6.38 -17.52 30.16
CA CYS A 160 6.93 -17.58 28.81
C CYS A 160 6.90 -16.19 28.19
N GLN A 161 7.86 -15.91 27.33
CA GLN A 161 7.98 -14.68 26.58
C GLN A 161 8.54 -14.99 25.20
N GLY A 162 8.15 -14.17 24.23
CA GLY A 162 8.49 -14.40 22.83
C GLY A 162 8.32 -13.14 22.00
N GLN A 163 8.74 -13.24 20.75
CA GLN A 163 8.67 -12.16 19.78
C GLN A 163 8.41 -12.72 18.38
N LEU A 164 7.44 -12.13 17.71
CA LEU A 164 7.21 -12.27 16.27
C LEU A 164 7.78 -11.04 15.56
N SER A 165 8.43 -11.25 14.42
CA SER A 165 8.95 -10.21 13.56
C SER A 165 8.66 -10.56 12.11
N VAL A 166 8.16 -9.57 11.37
CA VAL A 166 7.78 -9.70 9.97
C VAL A 166 8.40 -8.57 9.14
N LEU A 167 8.51 -8.80 7.85
CA LEU A 167 8.94 -7.83 6.85
C LEU A 167 7.96 -7.89 5.68
N ALA A 168 7.52 -6.74 5.21
CA ALA A 168 6.72 -6.62 3.99
C ALA A 168 7.57 -5.97 2.90
N GLU A 169 7.61 -6.57 1.71
CA GLU A 169 8.33 -6.04 0.55
C GLU A 169 7.38 -5.96 -0.65
N LEU A 170 7.44 -4.86 -1.40
CA LEU A 170 6.63 -4.71 -2.61
C LEU A 170 7.01 -5.77 -3.65
N SER A 171 5.99 -6.37 -4.25
CA SER A 171 6.12 -7.31 -5.36
C SER A 171 5.51 -6.67 -6.60
N LEU A 172 6.38 -6.34 -7.56
CA LEU A 172 6.04 -5.71 -8.85
C LEU A 172 5.81 -6.75 -9.96
#